data_AF-A0A1R0H7B7-F1
#
_entry.id   AF-A0A1R0H7B7-F1
#
_cell.length_a   1.000
_cell.length_b   1.000
_cell.length_c   1.000
_cell.angle_alpha   90.00
_cell.angle_beta   90.00
_cell.angle_gamma   90.00
#
_symmetry.space_group_name_H-M   'P 1'
#
loop_
_entity.id
_entity.type
_entity.pdbx_description
1 polymer ?
#
loop_
_entity_poly.entity_id
_entity_poly.type
_entity_poly.pdbx_seq_one_letter_code
_entity_poly.pdbx_strand_id
1 'polypeptide(L)'
;MIESKNSPKNLETSYHQVFKIKVGHPTYVLARMVSVGEEDIPFIGLKIFKARGLGTNSDELVATSGPFSNSPQGAVIGRAILAGKNTEYYLVPMVMDKSSEIRYEIKFYSDYPVEIYMV
;
A
#
# COMPACT_ATOMS: atom_id res chain seq x y z
N MET A 1 25.63 -10.14 9.74
CA MET A 1 24.17 -10.10 9.93
C MET A 1 23.81 -8.63 9.98
N ILE A 2 23.30 -8.06 8.88
CA ILE A 2 22.99 -6.62 8.79
C ILE A 2 21.47 -6.50 8.85
N GLU A 3 20.96 -6.04 9.98
CA GLU A 3 19.56 -5.65 10.13
C GLU A 3 19.29 -4.44 9.23
N SER A 4 18.36 -4.58 8.26
CA SER A 4 17.93 -3.46 7.42
C SER A 4 16.99 -2.54 8.19
N LYS A 5 17.55 -1.58 8.93
CA LYS A 5 16.81 -0.50 9.63
C LYS A 5 16.37 0.65 8.70
N ASN A 6 15.76 0.35 7.55
CA ASN A 6 15.37 1.37 6.57
C ASN A 6 13.86 1.41 6.30
N SER A 7 13.04 1.12 7.30
CA SER A 7 11.60 1.41 7.25
C SER A 7 11.37 2.86 7.68
N PRO A 8 10.69 3.70 6.87
CA PRO A 8 10.31 5.05 7.26
C PRO A 8 9.55 5.08 8.60
N LYS A 9 10.02 5.89 9.56
CA LYS A 9 9.44 6.01 10.92
C LYS A 9 7.95 6.41 10.95
N ASN A 10 7.40 6.96 9.87
CA ASN A 10 5.98 7.32 9.78
C ASN A 10 5.08 6.18 9.25
N LEU A 11 5.66 5.06 8.80
CA LEU A 11 4.92 3.84 8.46
C LEU A 11 4.72 2.94 9.70
N GLU A 12 5.37 3.26 10.83
CA GLU A 12 5.24 2.56 12.12
C GLU A 12 3.92 2.89 12.86
N THR A 13 2.89 3.32 12.14
CA THR A 13 1.54 3.43 12.72
C THR A 13 0.79 2.11 12.58
N SER A 14 1.19 1.15 13.42
CA SER A 14 0.38 0.02 13.88
C SER A 14 0.02 -1.06 12.83
N TYR A 15 0.62 -2.24 12.97
CA TYR A 15 0.13 -3.57 12.52
C TYR A 15 -0.18 -3.84 11.04
N HIS A 16 0.07 -2.92 10.13
CA HIS A 16 -0.27 -3.14 8.73
C HIS A 16 0.94 -3.67 7.97
N GLN A 17 0.82 -4.81 7.28
CA GLN A 17 1.86 -5.29 6.35
C GLN A 17 2.10 -4.19 5.31
N VAL A 18 3.36 -3.75 5.15
CA VAL A 18 3.72 -2.74 4.15
C VAL A 18 4.35 -3.44 2.95
N PHE A 19 3.97 -3.02 1.75
CA PHE A 19 4.52 -3.56 0.52
C PHE A 19 5.32 -2.50 -0.22
N LYS A 20 6.61 -2.74 -0.42
CA LYS A 20 7.46 -1.93 -1.30
C LYS A 20 7.13 -2.25 -2.75
N ILE A 21 6.94 -1.20 -3.54
CA ILE A 21 6.68 -1.25 -4.98
C ILE A 21 7.91 -0.67 -5.71
N LYS A 22 8.45 -1.43 -6.68
CA LYS A 22 9.48 -0.95 -7.60
C LYS A 22 8.98 -1.01 -9.04
N VAL A 23 9.23 0.08 -9.77
CA VAL A 23 8.87 0.23 -11.18
C VAL A 23 10.09 0.66 -12.01
N GLY A 24 10.31 0.01 -13.15
CA GLY A 24 11.42 0.33 -14.06
C GLY A 24 11.15 1.53 -14.97
N HIS A 25 9.88 1.83 -15.22
CA HIS A 25 9.39 2.87 -16.11
C HIS A 25 8.24 3.63 -15.44
N PRO A 26 7.83 4.80 -15.97
CA PRO A 26 6.55 5.38 -15.61
C PRO A 26 5.43 4.36 -15.83
N THR A 27 4.68 4.03 -14.78
CA THR A 27 3.72 2.92 -14.78
C THR A 27 2.39 3.37 -14.17
N TYR A 28 1.30 3.08 -14.86
CA TYR A 28 -0.05 3.20 -14.33
C TYR A 28 -0.35 1.96 -13.49
N VAL A 29 -0.78 2.18 -12.25
CA VAL A 29 -1.16 1.09 -11.35
C VAL A 29 -2.58 1.22 -10.83
N LEU A 30 -3.22 0.08 -10.63
CA LEU A 30 -4.49 -0.08 -9.93
C LEU A 30 -4.30 -1.14 -8.84
N ALA A 31 -4.82 -0.87 -7.65
CA ALA A 31 -4.76 -1.81 -6.54
C ALA A 31 -6.13 -1.97 -5.91
N ARG A 32 -6.53 -3.21 -5.62
CA ARG A 32 -7.76 -3.53 -4.90
C ARG A 32 -7.44 -4.42 -3.73
N MET A 33 -7.93 -4.06 -2.54
CA MET A 33 -7.90 -4.89 -1.34
C MET A 33 -9.29 -5.42 -1.08
N VAL A 34 -9.42 -6.73 -0.85
CA VAL A 34 -10.67 -7.41 -0.48
C VAL A 34 -10.45 -8.25 0.77
N SER A 35 -11.45 -8.33 1.65
CA SER A 35 -11.46 -9.29 2.76
C SER A 35 -11.68 -10.70 2.23
N VAL A 36 -11.14 -11.71 2.91
CA VAL A 36 -11.24 -13.12 2.51
C VAL A 36 -11.75 -13.96 3.67
N GLY A 37 -12.95 -14.52 3.50
CA GLY A 37 -13.54 -15.46 4.46
C GLY A 37 -14.05 -14.78 5.74
N GLU A 38 -14.39 -13.49 5.68
CA GLU A 38 -15.01 -12.73 6.75
C GLU A 38 -16.52 -12.58 6.48
N GLU A 39 -17.36 -12.84 7.46
CA GLU A 39 -18.81 -12.58 7.39
C GLU A 39 -19.11 -11.08 7.63
N ASP A 40 -18.41 -10.48 8.60
CA ASP A 40 -18.45 -9.06 8.90
C ASP A 40 -17.18 -8.38 8.37
N ILE A 41 -17.32 -7.64 7.27
CA ILE A 41 -16.19 -6.99 6.62
C ILE A 41 -15.85 -5.71 7.40
N PRO A 42 -14.63 -5.58 7.96
CA PRO A 42 -14.21 -4.34 8.60
C PRO A 42 -14.02 -3.24 7.55
N PHE A 43 -14.04 -1.98 7.99
CA PHE A 43 -13.72 -0.85 7.14
C PHE A 43 -12.24 -0.88 6.72
N ILE A 44 -11.98 -1.17 5.45
CA ILE A 44 -10.64 -1.29 4.87
C ILE A 44 -10.31 -0.15 3.90
N GLY A 45 -9.01 0.08 3.70
CA GLY A 45 -8.50 1.12 2.79
C GLY A 45 -7.12 0.77 2.25
N LEU A 46 -6.71 1.47 1.18
CA LEU A 46 -5.37 1.37 0.61
C LEU A 46 -4.78 2.75 0.40
N LYS A 47 -3.48 2.88 0.62
CA LYS A 47 -2.70 4.07 0.27
C LYS A 47 -1.41 3.69 -0.42
N ILE A 48 -0.96 4.52 -1.36
CA ILE A 48 0.38 4.46 -1.93
C ILE A 48 1.12 5.71 -1.52
N PHE A 49 2.29 5.53 -0.93
CA PHE A 49 3.23 6.58 -0.59
C PHE A 49 4.47 6.51 -1.47
N LYS A 50 5.07 7.66 -1.75
CA LYS A 50 6.39 7.80 -2.35
C LYS A 50 7.39 8.15 -1.25
N ALA A 51 8.45 7.36 -1.15
CA ALA A 51 9.57 7.68 -0.28
C ALA A 51 10.25 8.94 -0.80
N ARG A 52 10.33 9.97 0.04
CA ARG A 52 11.29 11.06 -0.18
C ARG A 52 12.58 10.60 0.49
N GLY A 53 13.71 10.66 -0.24
CA GLY A 53 14.97 10.02 0.15
C GLY A 53 15.49 10.37 1.55
N LEU A 54 16.63 9.76 1.92
CA LEU A 54 17.24 9.90 3.26
C LEU A 54 17.29 11.37 3.73
N GLY A 55 16.58 11.68 4.82
CA GLY A 55 16.62 12.99 5.49
C GLY A 55 15.33 13.83 5.43
N THR A 56 14.30 13.39 4.71
CA THR A 56 12.98 14.07 4.73
C THR A 56 11.99 13.33 5.62
N ASN A 57 11.43 14.01 6.62
CA ASN A 57 10.52 13.42 7.62
C ASN A 57 9.09 13.14 7.09
N SER A 58 8.85 13.13 5.78
CA SER A 58 7.51 12.87 5.25
C SER A 58 7.55 12.12 3.92
N ASP A 59 6.92 10.94 3.91
CA ASP A 59 6.53 10.26 2.69
C ASP A 59 5.39 11.03 2.02
N GLU A 60 5.39 11.08 0.69
CA GLU A 60 4.38 11.79 -0.08
C GLU A 60 3.23 10.86 -0.44
N LEU A 61 1.99 11.20 -0.08
CA LEU A 61 0.82 10.44 -0.49
C LEU A 61 0.60 10.58 -2.01
N VAL A 62 0.70 9.47 -2.72
CA VAL A 62 0.54 9.41 -4.19
C VAL A 62 -0.90 9.07 -4.58
N ALA A 63 -1.49 8.11 -3.86
CA ALA A 63 -2.84 7.64 -4.13
C ALA A 63 -3.50 7.06 -2.89
N THR A 64 -4.83 7.08 -2.87
CA THR A 64 -5.67 6.51 -1.81
C THR A 64 -6.88 5.84 -2.44
N SER A 65 -7.44 4.84 -1.77
CA SER A 65 -8.74 4.25 -2.13
C SER A 65 -9.93 5.18 -1.86
N GLY A 66 -9.68 6.35 -1.26
CA GLY A 66 -10.72 7.27 -0.81
C GLY A 66 -11.15 6.94 0.63
N PRO A 67 -12.44 7.12 0.97
CA PRO A 67 -13.00 6.67 2.25
C PRO A 67 -12.76 5.17 2.47
N PHE A 68 -12.72 4.75 3.74
CA PHE A 68 -12.70 3.33 4.06
C PHE A 68 -13.99 2.66 3.60
N SER A 69 -13.91 1.38 3.25
CA SER A 69 -14.99 0.59 2.69
C SER A 69 -15.14 -0.70 3.49
N ASN A 70 -16.37 -1.02 3.92
CA ASN A 70 -16.74 -2.33 4.47
C ASN A 70 -17.51 -3.16 3.43
N SER A 71 -17.40 -2.82 2.15
CA SER A 71 -18.10 -3.53 1.09
C SER A 71 -17.35 -4.82 0.69
N PRO A 72 -18.07 -5.87 0.27
CA PRO A 72 -17.48 -7.06 -0.37
C PRO A 72 -16.66 -6.74 -1.63
N GLN A 73 -16.93 -5.60 -2.30
CA GLN A 73 -16.14 -5.14 -3.43
C GLN A 73 -14.77 -4.58 -3.02
N GLY A 74 -14.58 -4.33 -1.71
CA GLY A 74 -13.34 -3.90 -1.11
C GLY A 74 -13.03 -2.42 -1.26
N ALA A 75 -11.74 -2.10 -1.14
CA ALA A 75 -11.19 -0.75 -1.32
C ALA A 75 -10.30 -0.70 -2.58
N VAL A 76 -10.43 0.36 -3.38
CA VAL A 76 -9.79 0.44 -4.71
C VAL A 76 -9.04 1.74 -4.91
N ILE A 77 -7.75 1.65 -5.25
CA ILE A 77 -7.00 2.73 -5.89
C ILE A 77 -7.24 2.63 -7.39
N GLY A 78 -8.07 3.53 -7.95
CA GLY A 78 -8.54 3.42 -9.33
C GLY A 78 -7.48 3.72 -10.40
N ARG A 79 -6.52 4.61 -10.12
CA ARG A 79 -5.38 4.88 -11.02
C ARG A 79 -4.33 5.69 -10.28
N ALA A 80 -3.09 5.23 -10.26
CA ALA A 80 -1.94 5.99 -9.79
C ALA A 80 -0.81 5.94 -10.83
N ILE A 81 -0.03 7.02 -10.96
CA ILE A 81 1.14 7.07 -11.83
C ILE A 81 2.39 6.99 -10.96
N LEU A 82 3.19 5.96 -11.15
CA LEU A 82 4.49 5.80 -10.50
C LEU A 82 5.57 6.21 -11.50
N ALA A 83 6.48 7.11 -11.12
CA ALA A 83 7.36 7.85 -12.03
C ALA A 83 8.57 7.05 -12.57
N GLY A 84 8.77 5.79 -12.15
CA GLY A 84 9.94 5.00 -12.54
C GLY A 84 11.21 5.30 -11.72
N LYS A 85 12.32 4.69 -12.16
CA LYS A 85 13.74 4.80 -11.73
C LYS A 85 14.05 5.70 -10.52
N ASN A 86 14.76 5.14 -9.54
CA ASN A 86 15.24 5.79 -8.30
C ASN A 86 14.13 6.33 -7.38
N THR A 87 12.87 5.99 -7.64
CA THR A 87 11.76 6.31 -6.75
C THR A 87 11.28 5.05 -6.06
N GLU A 88 11.18 5.09 -4.74
CA GLU A 88 10.61 4.01 -3.95
C GLU A 88 9.17 4.34 -3.59
N TYR A 89 8.30 3.34 -3.70
CA TYR A 89 6.90 3.47 -3.36
C TYR A 89 6.51 2.40 -2.34
N TYR A 90 5.53 2.72 -1.49
CA TYR A 90 5.01 1.81 -0.47
C TYR A 90 3.49 1.76 -0.59
N LEU A 91 2.93 0.56 -0.75
CA LEU A 91 1.52 0.28 -0.62
C LEU A 91 1.23 -0.12 0.81
N VAL A 92 0.27 0.56 1.41
CA VAL A 92 -0.14 0.40 2.80
C VAL A 92 -1.62 0.03 2.82
N PRO A 93 -1.97 -1.26 3.05
CA PRO A 93 -3.32 -1.64 3.44
C PRO A 93 -3.64 -1.04 4.81
N MET A 94 -4.91 -0.74 5.02
CA MET A 94 -5.39 -0.16 6.27
C MET A 94 -6.70 -0.80 6.69
N VAL A 95 -6.84 -0.96 7.99
CA VAL A 95 -8.10 -1.29 8.66
C VAL A 95 -8.43 -0.15 9.61
N MET A 96 -9.66 0.34 9.59
CA MET A 96 -10.08 1.47 10.42
C MET A 96 -10.10 1.09 11.90
N ASP A 97 -10.56 -0.12 12.21
CA ASP A 97 -10.51 -0.69 13.55
C ASP A 97 -9.24 -1.52 13.71
N LYS A 98 -8.34 -1.05 14.59
CA LYS A 98 -7.05 -1.70 14.87
C LYS A 98 -7.18 -3.02 15.64
N SER A 99 -8.37 -3.34 16.17
CA SER A 99 -8.62 -4.57 16.91
C SER A 99 -9.09 -5.74 16.04
N SER A 100 -9.43 -5.48 14.77
CA SER A 100 -9.89 -6.52 13.85
C SER A 100 -8.70 -7.25 13.21
N GLU A 101 -8.51 -8.51 13.57
CA GLU A 101 -7.73 -9.44 12.75
C GLU A 101 -8.53 -9.73 11.47
N ILE A 102 -7.94 -9.45 10.31
CA ILE A 102 -8.57 -9.66 9.01
C ILE A 102 -7.61 -10.40 8.08
N ARG A 103 -8.16 -11.37 7.35
CA ARG A 103 -7.49 -11.90 6.16
C ARG A 103 -7.93 -11.10 4.94
N TYR A 104 -6.96 -10.72 4.12
CA TYR A 104 -7.23 -9.96 2.91
C TYR A 104 -6.34 -10.40 1.75
N GLU A 105 -6.79 -10.10 0.54
CA GLU A 105 -6.04 -10.24 -0.69
C GLU A 105 -5.90 -8.85 -1.33
N ILE A 106 -4.70 -8.55 -1.84
CA ILE A 106 -4.47 -7.36 -2.67
C ILE A 106 -4.24 -7.81 -4.11
N LYS A 107 -5.14 -7.39 -5.00
CA LYS A 107 -4.97 -7.53 -6.45
C LYS A 107 -4.31 -6.28 -6.99
N PHE A 108 -3.13 -6.45 -7.58
CA PHE A 108 -2.34 -5.36 -8.15
C PHE A 108 -2.26 -5.50 -9.67
N TYR A 109 -2.54 -4.43 -10.38
CA TYR A 109 -2.57 -4.38 -11.84
C TYR A 109 -1.71 -3.22 -12.32
N SER A 110 -1.00 -3.43 -13.42
CA SER A 110 -0.08 -2.46 -13.98
C SER A 110 0.01 -2.61 -15.50
N ASP A 111 0.31 -1.53 -16.20
CA ASP A 111 0.56 -1.53 -17.64
C ASP A 111 2.00 -1.95 -18.01
N TYR A 112 2.93 -1.88 -17.06
CA TYR A 112 4.30 -2.43 -17.15
C TYR A 112 4.60 -3.36 -15.98
N PRO A 113 5.63 -4.23 -16.08
CA PRO A 113 6.05 -5.08 -14.96
C PRO A 113 6.40 -4.27 -13.70
N VAL A 114 5.94 -4.76 -12.56
CA VAL A 114 6.15 -4.18 -11.22
C VAL A 114 6.67 -5.25 -10.29
N GLU A 115 7.66 -4.91 -9.47
CA GLU A 115 8.13 -5.79 -8.39
C GLU A 115 7.52 -5.34 -7.07
N ILE A 116 6.99 -6.29 -6.30
CA ILE A 116 6.32 -6.04 -5.01
C ILE A 116 6.96 -6.91 -3.94
N TYR A 117 7.34 -6.31 -2.82
CA TYR A 117 8.00 -6.97 -1.70
C TYR A 117 7.34 -6.58 -0.38
N MET A 118 7.11 -7.55 0.51
CA MET A 118 6.73 -7.26 1.89
C MET A 118 7.96 -6.75 2.66
N VAL A 119 7.77 -5.72 3.50
CA VAL A 119 8.83 -5.08 4.32
C VAL A 119 8.57 -5.33 5.80
#